data_AF-A0A4Z1CJ27-F1
#
_entry.id   AF-A0A4Z1CJ27-F1
#
_cell.length_a   1.000
_cell.length_b   1.000
_cell.length_c   1.000
_cell.angle_alpha   90.00
_cell.angle_beta   90.00
_cell.angle_gamma   90.00
#
_symmetry.space_group_name_H-M   'P 1'
#
loop_
_entity.id
_entity.type
_entity.pdbx_description
1 polymer ?
#
loop_
_entity_poly.entity_id
_entity_poly.type
_entity_poly.pdbx_seq_one_letter_code
_entity_poly.pdbx_strand_id
1 'polypeptide(L)'
;MTTDDVTWFRVPSDGDPGTLNACYNALDVHVIRGRADDTALALDGVERSFARLLTEVAACAGVLRAFGVGLGDQVAVGSLPPETAVIAVLATARVGAVVQHDDSPGAEGTVVLAGTPDGVVLRADGDDLAWDVAMRAGRTDPAGCADVPGDAILCRHADHTLSVLAALGASDGHELVAPAGATLVEVGGLTFWSFDAPGG
;
A
#
# COMPACT_ATOMS: atom_id res chain seq x y z
N MET A 1 7.27 -1.49 17.18
CA MET A 1 8.35 -0.79 16.47
C MET A 1 8.44 0.59 17.08
N THR A 2 9.59 1.02 17.59
CA THR A 2 9.73 2.42 18.06
C THR A 2 10.03 3.32 16.86
N THR A 3 9.92 4.64 17.01
CA THR A 3 10.34 5.61 15.97
C THR A 3 11.80 5.43 15.55
N ASP A 4 12.62 4.85 16.43
CA ASP A 4 14.04 4.54 16.18
C ASP A 4 14.24 3.37 15.20
N ASP A 5 13.24 2.48 15.08
CA ASP A 5 13.28 1.33 14.17
C ASP A 5 12.84 1.71 12.73
N VAL A 6 12.22 2.89 12.57
CA VAL A 6 11.78 3.42 11.27
C VAL A 6 13.00 3.79 10.44
N THR A 7 13.04 3.29 9.21
CA THR A 7 14.04 3.71 8.23
C THR A 7 13.58 4.97 7.54
N TRP A 8 14.17 6.09 7.95
CA TRP A 8 13.97 7.42 7.39
C TRP A 8 14.85 7.66 6.17
N PHE A 9 14.31 8.32 5.15
CA PHE A 9 15.09 8.89 4.05
C PHE A 9 15.66 10.26 4.47
N ARG A 10 14.84 11.06 5.15
CA ARG A 10 15.26 12.24 5.91
C ARG A 10 14.74 12.14 7.32
N VAL A 11 15.63 12.15 8.30
CA VAL A 11 15.27 12.09 9.72
C VAL A 11 14.49 13.37 10.11
N PRO A 12 13.41 13.27 10.91
CA PRO A 12 12.69 14.42 11.42
C PRO A 12 13.58 15.36 12.24
N SER A 13 13.25 16.65 12.23
CA SER A 13 13.93 17.69 13.02
C SER A 13 12.91 18.74 13.49
N ASP A 14 13.34 19.73 14.27
CA ASP A 14 12.43 20.74 14.81
C ASP A 14 11.63 21.47 13.70
N GLY A 15 10.35 21.16 13.60
CA GLY A 15 9.44 21.70 12.59
C GLY A 15 9.45 21.01 11.22
N ASP A 16 10.25 19.96 11.02
CA ASP A 16 10.26 19.13 9.81
C ASP A 16 9.87 17.68 10.19
N PRO A 17 8.75 17.14 9.65
CA PRO A 17 8.30 15.79 9.97
C PRO A 17 9.23 14.68 9.44
N GLY A 18 10.28 15.01 8.66
CA GLY A 18 11.13 14.04 8.01
C GLY A 18 10.42 13.36 6.82
N THR A 19 11.16 12.55 6.05
CA THR A 19 10.59 11.76 4.95
C THR A 19 10.99 10.30 5.06
N LEU A 20 10.06 9.43 4.67
CA LEU A 20 10.23 7.98 4.63
C LEU A 20 9.32 7.41 3.53
N ASN A 21 9.28 6.09 3.40
CA ASN A 21 8.23 5.43 2.63
C ASN A 21 7.71 4.19 3.37
N ALA A 22 6.38 4.05 3.47
CA ALA A 22 5.74 2.94 4.17
C ALA A 22 6.06 1.58 3.52
N CYS A 23 5.98 1.50 2.19
CA CYS A 23 6.32 0.29 1.43
C CYS A 23 7.81 -0.06 1.59
N TYR A 24 8.70 0.94 1.61
CA TYR A 24 10.13 0.69 1.83
C TYR A 24 10.40 0.02 3.19
N ASN A 25 9.76 0.53 4.24
CA ASN A 25 9.87 -0.04 5.59
C ASN A 25 9.22 -1.42 5.68
N ALA A 26 8.12 -1.65 4.95
CA ALA A 26 7.43 -2.92 4.92
C ALA A 26 8.17 -4.01 4.12
N LEU A 27 8.90 -3.65 3.05
CA LEU A 27 9.44 -4.62 2.08
C LEU A 27 10.92 -4.42 1.77
N ASP A 28 11.29 -3.30 1.15
CA ASP A 28 12.62 -3.07 0.59
C ASP A 28 13.71 -3.24 1.66
N VAL A 29 13.50 -2.71 2.87
CA VAL A 29 14.47 -2.81 3.97
C VAL A 29 14.77 -4.26 4.37
N HIS A 30 13.78 -5.15 4.32
CA HIS A 30 13.96 -6.56 4.67
C HIS A 30 14.76 -7.29 3.60
N VAL A 31 14.47 -7.04 2.32
CA VAL A 31 15.26 -7.58 1.20
C VAL A 31 16.72 -7.13 1.30
N ILE A 32 16.95 -5.83 1.52
CA ILE A 32 18.30 -5.25 1.65
C ILE A 32 19.06 -5.87 2.84
N ARG A 33 18.35 -6.19 3.93
CA ARG A 33 18.91 -6.85 5.13
C ARG A 33 19.07 -8.36 4.98
N GLY A 34 18.93 -8.91 3.77
CA GLY A 34 19.18 -10.32 3.48
C GLY A 34 18.01 -11.25 3.78
N ARG A 35 16.80 -10.72 3.97
CA ARG A 35 15.57 -11.49 4.24
C ARG A 35 14.72 -11.71 2.98
N ALA A 36 15.35 -11.69 1.81
CA ALA A 36 14.67 -11.77 0.52
C ALA A 36 13.73 -12.98 0.40
N ASP A 37 14.15 -14.12 0.94
CA ASP A 37 13.45 -15.40 0.88
C ASP A 37 12.53 -15.66 2.08
N ASP A 38 12.58 -14.82 3.12
CA ASP A 38 11.68 -14.93 4.28
C ASP A 38 10.24 -14.61 3.87
N THR A 39 9.28 -15.30 4.47
CA THR A 39 7.85 -15.05 4.28
C THR A 39 7.47 -13.66 4.81
N ALA A 40 6.96 -12.81 3.91
CA ALA A 40 6.47 -11.46 4.21
C ALA A 40 4.95 -11.42 4.39
N LEU A 41 4.24 -12.31 3.71
CA LEU A 41 2.79 -12.39 3.72
C LEU A 41 2.38 -13.85 3.55
N ALA A 42 1.47 -14.32 4.40
CA ALA A 42 0.82 -15.61 4.28
C ALA A 42 -0.69 -15.40 4.29
N LEU A 43 -1.36 -15.69 3.18
CA LEU A 43 -2.82 -15.58 3.03
C LEU A 43 -3.34 -16.85 2.37
N ASP A 44 -4.40 -17.44 2.94
CA ASP A 44 -5.06 -18.64 2.43
C ASP A 44 -4.10 -19.81 2.11
N GLY A 45 -3.06 -19.97 2.94
CA GLY A 45 -2.05 -21.02 2.78
C GLY A 45 -1.03 -20.75 1.65
N VAL A 46 -1.06 -19.57 1.03
CA VAL A 46 -0.07 -19.13 0.04
C VAL A 46 0.89 -18.13 0.68
N GLU A 47 2.16 -18.51 0.73
CA GLU A 47 3.23 -17.65 1.22
C GLU A 47 3.87 -16.85 0.07
N ARG A 48 4.15 -15.58 0.35
CA ARG A 48 4.99 -14.72 -0.50
C ARG A 48 6.20 -14.28 0.30
N SER A 49 7.37 -14.48 -0.28
CA SER A 49 8.60 -13.93 0.27
C SER A 49 8.67 -12.40 0.11
N PHE A 50 9.52 -11.75 0.87
CA PHE A 50 9.76 -10.30 0.73
C PHE A 50 10.14 -9.92 -0.70
N ALA A 51 11.06 -10.65 -1.34
CA ALA A 51 11.48 -10.35 -2.71
C ALA A 51 10.36 -10.54 -3.73
N ARG A 52 9.53 -11.58 -3.55
CA ARG A 52 8.39 -11.82 -4.42
C ARG A 52 7.36 -10.71 -4.29
N LEU A 53 6.95 -10.39 -3.07
CA LEU A 53 5.95 -9.35 -2.82
C LEU A 53 6.45 -7.97 -3.27
N LEU A 54 7.72 -7.65 -3.02
CA LEU A 54 8.36 -6.42 -3.52
C LEU A 54 8.29 -6.31 -5.05
N THR A 55 8.55 -7.41 -5.76
CA THR A 55 8.47 -7.41 -7.23
C THR A 55 7.06 -7.15 -7.72
N GLU A 56 6.05 -7.79 -7.11
CA GLU A 56 4.63 -7.60 -7.46
C GLU A 56 4.19 -6.15 -7.16
N VAL A 57 4.53 -5.63 -5.98
CA VAL A 57 4.21 -4.27 -5.55
C VAL A 57 4.88 -3.21 -6.43
N ALA A 58 6.17 -3.35 -6.72
CA ALA A 58 6.89 -2.39 -7.55
C ALA A 58 6.37 -2.35 -8.99
N ALA A 59 5.92 -3.49 -9.52
CA ALA A 59 5.25 -3.54 -10.82
C ALA A 59 3.90 -2.81 -10.81
N CYS A 60 3.03 -3.11 -9.85
CA CYS A 60 1.74 -2.42 -9.71
C CYS A 60 1.94 -0.89 -9.56
N ALA A 61 2.89 -0.48 -8.72
CA ALA A 61 3.25 0.92 -8.52
C ALA A 61 3.77 1.60 -9.80
N GLY A 62 4.49 0.86 -10.66
CA GLY A 62 4.91 1.34 -11.98
C GLY A 62 3.72 1.68 -12.89
N VAL A 63 2.66 0.87 -12.83
CA VAL A 63 1.40 1.15 -13.57
C VAL A 63 0.67 2.35 -13.00
N LEU A 64 0.54 2.45 -11.67
CA LEU A 64 -0.08 3.61 -11.02
C LEU A 64 0.62 4.91 -11.44
N ARG A 65 1.96 4.91 -11.39
CA ARG A 65 2.77 6.04 -11.86
C ARG A 65 2.56 6.34 -13.35
N ALA A 66 2.44 5.31 -14.19
CA ALA A 66 2.18 5.48 -15.63
C ALA A 66 0.81 6.12 -15.90
N PHE A 67 -0.18 5.89 -15.03
CA PHE A 67 -1.48 6.58 -15.03
C PHE A 67 -1.46 7.93 -14.29
N GLY A 68 -0.28 8.45 -13.96
CA GLY A 68 -0.12 9.79 -13.39
C GLY A 68 -0.29 9.87 -11.88
N VAL A 69 -0.43 8.76 -11.16
CA VAL A 69 -0.49 8.75 -9.69
C VAL A 69 0.84 9.19 -9.09
N GLY A 70 0.80 10.17 -8.19
CA GLY A 70 1.94 10.67 -7.44
C GLY A 70 1.64 10.96 -5.97
N LEU A 71 2.51 11.77 -5.36
CA LEU A 71 2.46 12.10 -3.94
C LEU A 71 1.14 12.81 -3.58
N GLY A 72 0.37 12.21 -2.66
CA GLY A 72 -0.89 12.77 -2.16
C GLY A 72 -2.11 12.54 -3.05
N ASP A 73 -1.94 12.01 -4.26
CA ASP A 73 -3.07 11.62 -5.11
C ASP A 73 -3.87 10.49 -4.47
N GLN A 74 -5.15 10.37 -4.83
CA GLN A 74 -6.02 9.34 -4.30
C GLN A 74 -6.08 8.15 -5.25
N VAL A 75 -5.85 6.96 -4.72
CA VAL A 75 -6.12 5.70 -5.39
C VAL A 75 -7.26 5.02 -4.67
N ALA A 76 -8.40 4.90 -5.35
CA ALA A 76 -9.55 4.20 -4.79
C ALA A 76 -9.34 2.70 -4.87
N VAL A 77 -9.55 2.01 -3.76
CA VAL A 77 -9.45 0.55 -3.64
C VAL A 77 -10.80 0.03 -3.18
N GLY A 78 -11.53 -0.59 -4.11
CA GLY A 78 -12.79 -1.27 -3.81
C GLY A 78 -12.57 -2.68 -3.28
N SER A 79 -13.60 -3.52 -3.39
CA SER A 79 -13.51 -4.94 -3.00
C SER A 79 -12.65 -5.72 -3.99
N LEU A 80 -11.55 -6.28 -3.50
CA LEU A 80 -10.56 -7.04 -4.26
C LEU A 80 -10.24 -8.37 -3.55
N PRO A 81 -9.71 -9.39 -4.25
CA PRO A 81 -9.11 -10.54 -3.58
C PRO A 81 -8.04 -10.09 -2.56
N PRO A 82 -7.94 -10.71 -1.37
CA PRO A 82 -7.10 -10.23 -0.27
C PRO A 82 -5.65 -9.95 -0.66
N GLU A 83 -5.04 -10.83 -1.46
CA GLU A 83 -3.68 -10.67 -1.93
C GLU A 83 -3.51 -9.50 -2.90
N THR A 84 -4.54 -9.25 -3.73
CA THR A 84 -4.54 -8.15 -4.68
C THR A 84 -4.73 -6.83 -3.94
N ALA A 85 -5.59 -6.79 -2.91
CA ALA A 85 -5.76 -5.63 -2.03
C ALA A 85 -4.44 -5.25 -1.34
N VAL A 86 -3.70 -6.21 -0.80
CA VAL A 86 -2.38 -5.96 -0.18
C VAL A 86 -1.40 -5.37 -1.19
N ILE A 87 -1.31 -5.92 -2.40
CA ILE A 87 -0.44 -5.39 -3.45
C ILE A 87 -0.85 -3.96 -3.82
N ALA A 88 -2.15 -3.70 -3.99
CA ALA A 88 -2.67 -2.38 -4.34
C ALA A 88 -2.38 -1.32 -3.27
N VAL A 89 -2.59 -1.65 -1.98
CA VAL A 89 -2.29 -0.76 -0.85
C VAL A 89 -0.80 -0.44 -0.80
N LEU A 90 0.06 -1.45 -0.85
CA LEU A 90 1.52 -1.24 -0.80
C LEU A 90 2.04 -0.51 -2.04
N ALA A 91 1.47 -0.75 -3.22
CA ALA A 91 1.84 -0.04 -4.45
C ALA A 91 1.47 1.43 -4.41
N THR A 92 0.28 1.74 -3.90
CA THR A 92 -0.20 3.12 -3.66
C THR A 92 0.72 3.83 -2.67
N ALA A 93 1.04 3.17 -1.55
CA ALA A 93 1.98 3.68 -0.56
C ALA A 93 3.39 3.90 -1.13
N ARG A 94 3.85 3.03 -2.04
CA ARG A 94 5.16 3.13 -2.69
C ARG A 94 5.30 4.40 -3.51
N VAL A 95 4.26 4.80 -4.24
CA VAL A 95 4.25 6.05 -5.01
C VAL A 95 3.90 7.29 -4.17
N GLY A 96 3.63 7.11 -2.88
CA GLY A 96 3.27 8.19 -1.95
C GLY A 96 1.84 8.70 -2.08
N ALA A 97 0.99 7.95 -2.78
CA ALA A 97 -0.42 8.24 -2.88
C ALA A 97 -1.18 7.78 -1.62
N VAL A 98 -2.41 8.25 -1.50
CA VAL A 98 -3.35 7.91 -0.43
C VAL A 98 -4.26 6.79 -0.89
N VAL A 99 -4.33 5.71 -0.12
CA VAL A 99 -5.32 4.66 -0.33
C VAL A 99 -6.68 5.16 0.16
N GLN A 100 -7.63 5.26 -0.75
CA GLN A 100 -9.04 5.54 -0.43
C GLN A 100 -9.82 4.22 -0.50
N HIS A 101 -10.17 3.63 0.64
CA HIS A 101 -11.01 2.43 0.64
C HIS A 101 -12.46 2.83 0.36
N ASP A 102 -12.96 2.46 -0.81
CA ASP A 102 -14.30 2.78 -1.31
C ASP A 102 -14.72 1.74 -2.35
N ASP A 103 -15.70 0.91 -2.00
CA ASP A 103 -16.29 -0.11 -2.87
C ASP A 103 -17.58 0.36 -3.57
N SER A 104 -17.93 1.64 -3.42
CA SER A 104 -19.13 2.18 -4.04
C SER A 104 -18.98 2.24 -5.57
N PRO A 105 -20.07 2.06 -6.34
CA PRO A 105 -20.03 2.11 -7.81
C PRO A 105 -19.55 3.44 -8.41
N GLY A 106 -19.45 4.49 -7.60
CA GLY A 106 -19.00 5.83 -7.98
C GLY A 106 -17.72 6.27 -7.29
N ALA A 107 -16.92 5.34 -6.76
CA ALA A 107 -15.63 5.64 -6.16
C ALA A 107 -14.75 6.44 -7.14
N GLU A 108 -14.16 7.53 -6.65
CA GLU A 108 -13.32 8.44 -7.43
C GLU A 108 -11.88 8.40 -6.93
N GLY A 109 -10.96 8.59 -7.86
CA GLY A 109 -9.52 8.68 -7.61
C GLY A 109 -8.79 8.87 -8.94
N THR A 110 -7.49 9.18 -8.88
CA THR A 110 -6.63 9.22 -10.06
C THR A 110 -6.62 7.84 -10.75
N VAL A 111 -6.66 6.78 -9.95
CA VAL A 111 -6.90 5.40 -10.39
C VAL A 111 -7.91 4.75 -9.45
N VAL A 112 -8.81 3.93 -9.98
CA VAL A 112 -9.73 3.09 -9.20
C VAL A 112 -9.39 1.63 -9.46
N LEU A 113 -9.07 0.87 -8.41
CA LEU A 113 -8.96 -0.58 -8.47
C LEU A 113 -10.27 -1.22 -8.05
N ALA A 114 -10.89 -1.96 -8.97
CA ALA A 114 -12.21 -2.54 -8.76
C ALA A 114 -12.23 -4.04 -9.10
N GLY A 115 -12.96 -4.79 -8.28
CA GLY A 115 -13.38 -6.15 -8.60
C GLY A 115 -14.52 -6.16 -9.62
N THR A 116 -14.45 -7.08 -10.57
CA THR A 116 -15.45 -7.33 -11.60
C THR A 116 -15.73 -8.83 -11.69
N PRO A 117 -16.82 -9.27 -12.36
CA PRO A 117 -17.07 -10.69 -12.58
C PRO A 117 -15.93 -11.42 -13.32
N ASP A 118 -15.15 -10.69 -14.13
CA ASP A 118 -14.06 -11.23 -14.94
C ASP A 118 -12.67 -11.09 -14.27
N GLY A 119 -12.61 -10.53 -13.06
CA GLY A 119 -11.38 -10.33 -12.30
C GLY A 119 -11.20 -8.88 -11.85
N VAL A 120 -9.95 -8.46 -11.62
CA VAL A 120 -9.63 -7.11 -11.16
C VAL A 120 -9.25 -6.21 -12.33
N VAL A 121 -9.69 -4.95 -12.30
CA VAL A 121 -9.32 -3.92 -13.27
C VAL A 121 -8.77 -2.69 -12.57
N LEU A 122 -7.83 -2.00 -13.23
CA LEU A 122 -7.44 -0.64 -12.91
C LEU A 122 -8.17 0.29 -13.89
N ARG A 123 -8.99 1.19 -13.36
CA ARG A 123 -9.72 2.19 -14.15
C ARG A 123 -9.03 3.54 -14.03
N ALA A 124 -8.68 4.12 -15.17
CA ALA A 124 -8.07 5.44 -15.28
C ALA A 124 -8.53 6.10 -16.60
N ASP A 125 -8.79 7.41 -16.59
CA ASP A 125 -9.20 8.18 -17.78
C ASP A 125 -10.39 7.60 -18.58
N GLY A 126 -11.27 6.84 -17.92
CA GLY A 126 -12.43 6.21 -18.55
C GLY A 126 -12.15 4.85 -19.22
N ASP A 127 -10.92 4.37 -19.16
CA ASP A 127 -10.51 3.06 -19.67
C ASP A 127 -10.25 2.06 -18.54
N ASP A 128 -10.54 0.79 -18.80
CA ASP A 128 -10.24 -0.32 -17.89
C ASP A 128 -9.04 -1.11 -18.38
N LEU A 129 -8.06 -1.30 -17.49
CA LEU A 129 -6.90 -2.16 -17.70
C LEU A 129 -7.01 -3.40 -16.83
N ALA A 130 -7.13 -4.58 -17.44
CA ALA A 130 -7.15 -5.85 -16.73
C ALA A 130 -5.87 -6.04 -15.88
N TRP A 131 -6.03 -6.54 -14.66
CA TRP A 131 -4.94 -6.68 -13.69
C TRP A 131 -3.73 -7.45 -14.22
N ASP A 132 -3.94 -8.55 -14.93
CA ASP A 132 -2.84 -9.35 -15.47
C ASP A 132 -2.05 -8.61 -16.58
N VAL A 133 -2.72 -7.75 -17.34
CA VAL A 133 -2.10 -6.85 -18.33
C VAL A 133 -1.33 -5.75 -17.61
N ALA A 134 -1.96 -5.11 -16.62
CA ALA A 134 -1.32 -4.10 -15.78
C ALA A 134 -0.02 -4.65 -15.16
N MET A 135 -0.09 -5.79 -14.48
CA MET A 135 1.08 -6.40 -13.85
C MET A 135 2.17 -6.79 -14.84
N ARG A 136 1.83 -7.18 -16.08
CA ARG A 136 2.81 -7.43 -17.13
C ARG A 136 3.50 -6.14 -17.60
N ALA A 137 2.74 -5.06 -17.80
CA ALA A 137 3.27 -3.76 -18.18
C ALA A 137 4.15 -3.16 -17.06
N GLY A 138 3.68 -3.20 -15.82
CA GLY A 138 4.41 -2.68 -14.66
C GLY A 138 5.78 -3.32 -14.44
N ARG A 139 5.95 -4.60 -14.80
CA ARG A 139 7.25 -5.28 -14.70
C ARG A 139 8.32 -4.71 -15.64
N THR A 140 7.93 -4.00 -16.71
CA THR A 140 8.91 -3.40 -17.62
C THR A 140 9.50 -2.10 -17.09
N ASP A 141 8.77 -1.41 -16.20
CA ASP A 141 9.20 -0.14 -15.60
C ASP A 141 8.65 -0.02 -14.16
N PRO A 142 9.19 -0.80 -13.21
CA PRO A 142 8.72 -0.80 -11.83
C PRO A 142 9.06 0.53 -11.14
N ALA A 143 8.19 0.96 -10.22
CA ALA A 143 8.41 2.22 -9.49
C ALA A 143 9.44 2.09 -8.35
N GLY A 144 10.20 3.16 -8.13
CA GLY A 144 10.93 3.38 -6.88
C GLY A 144 10.01 3.87 -5.75
N CYS A 145 10.57 4.11 -4.57
CA CYS A 145 9.83 4.65 -3.43
C CYS A 145 9.84 6.19 -3.47
N ALA A 146 8.67 6.81 -3.33
CA ALA A 146 8.55 8.25 -3.17
C ALA A 146 8.96 8.70 -1.75
N ASP A 147 9.46 9.94 -1.64
CA ASP A 147 9.66 10.64 -0.36
C ASP A 147 8.30 11.09 0.20
N VAL A 148 7.90 10.54 1.36
CA VAL A 148 6.60 10.83 1.99
C VAL A 148 6.82 11.35 3.42
N PRO A 149 6.20 12.46 3.83
CA PRO A 149 6.21 12.90 5.23
C PRO A 149 5.67 11.83 6.18
N GLY A 150 6.30 11.64 7.34
CA GLY A 150 5.87 10.60 8.29
C GLY A 150 4.44 10.78 8.81
N ASP A 151 3.98 12.02 8.91
CA ASP A 151 2.62 12.39 9.31
C ASP A 151 1.61 12.41 8.16
N ALA A 152 2.04 12.11 6.93
CA ALA A 152 1.15 12.01 5.79
C ALA A 152 0.13 10.87 5.96
N ILE A 153 -1.03 11.02 5.34
CA ILE A 153 -2.09 10.02 5.38
C ILE A 153 -1.75 8.87 4.42
N LEU A 154 -1.77 7.65 4.93
CA LEU A 154 -1.59 6.42 4.18
C LEU A 154 -2.93 5.87 3.68
N CYS A 155 -3.91 5.71 4.57
CA CYS A 155 -5.23 5.16 4.26
C CYS A 155 -6.35 6.09 4.74
N ARG A 156 -7.46 6.09 4.00
CA ARG A 156 -8.71 6.75 4.34
C ARG A 156 -9.88 5.81 4.13
N HIS A 157 -10.86 5.89 5.03
CA HIS A 157 -12.16 5.24 4.87
C HIS A 157 -13.21 6.00 5.69
N ALA A 158 -14.23 6.53 5.01
CA ALA A 158 -15.18 7.47 5.61
C ALA A 158 -14.43 8.59 6.38
N ASP A 159 -14.75 8.79 7.66
CA ASP A 159 -14.11 9.81 8.52
C ASP A 159 -12.81 9.32 9.17
N HIS A 160 -12.41 8.06 8.96
CA HIS A 160 -11.20 7.50 9.53
C HIS A 160 -9.99 7.76 8.63
N THR A 161 -8.87 8.10 9.26
CA THR A 161 -7.58 8.24 8.60
C THR A 161 -6.52 7.43 9.34
N LEU A 162 -5.57 6.89 8.60
CA LEU A 162 -4.39 6.22 9.12
C LEU A 162 -3.16 6.92 8.52
N SER A 163 -2.29 7.46 9.37
CA SER A 163 -1.02 8.05 8.92
C SER A 163 0.04 7.00 8.69
N VAL A 164 1.08 7.37 7.93
CA VAL A 164 2.24 6.54 7.64
C VAL A 164 2.95 6.08 8.92
N LEU A 165 3.24 6.98 9.87
CA LEU A 165 3.87 6.62 11.14
C LEU A 165 2.99 5.75 12.04
N ALA A 166 1.68 6.02 12.07
CA ALA A 166 0.76 5.18 12.85
C ALA A 166 0.68 3.75 12.29
N ALA A 167 0.68 3.59 10.97
CA ALA A 167 0.74 2.29 10.32
C ALA A 167 2.03 1.52 10.62
N LEU A 168 3.15 2.23 10.83
CA LEU A 168 4.43 1.65 11.26
C LEU A 168 4.52 1.39 12.77
N GLY A 169 3.44 1.62 13.53
CA GLY A 169 3.42 1.47 14.98
C GLY A 169 4.26 2.50 15.73
N ALA A 170 4.65 3.59 15.06
CA ALA A 170 5.45 4.68 15.60
C ALA A 170 4.57 5.89 16.00
N SER A 171 3.35 5.63 16.49
CA SER A 171 2.42 6.62 17.03
C SER A 171 2.60 6.81 18.55
N ASP A 172 2.08 7.92 19.09
CA ASP A 172 2.10 8.27 20.53
C ASP A 172 1.22 7.34 21.38
N GLY A 173 1.51 6.04 21.39
CA GLY A 173 0.91 5.05 22.30
C GLY A 173 -0.55 4.69 22.03
N HIS A 174 -1.12 5.10 20.89
CA HIS A 174 -2.48 4.71 20.50
C HIS A 174 -2.44 3.43 19.66
N GLU A 175 -3.11 2.39 20.15
CA GLU A 175 -3.32 1.15 19.40
C GLU A 175 -4.11 1.46 18.12
N LEU A 176 -3.65 0.89 16.99
CA LEU A 176 -4.30 1.06 15.71
C LEU A 176 -5.62 0.26 15.72
N VAL A 177 -6.75 0.95 15.53
CA VAL A 177 -8.08 0.34 15.50
C VAL A 177 -8.57 0.25 14.06
N ALA A 178 -9.08 -0.91 13.67
CA ALA A 178 -9.72 -1.09 12.37
C ALA A 178 -11.11 -0.40 12.37
N PRO A 179 -11.47 0.38 11.33
CA PRO A 179 -12.84 0.84 11.15
C PRO A 179 -13.80 -0.34 10.96
N ALA A 180 -15.09 -0.10 11.13
CA ALA A 180 -16.11 -1.14 10.96
C ALA A 180 -16.02 -1.78 9.57
N GLY A 181 -15.99 -3.11 9.52
CA GLY A 181 -15.87 -3.87 8.28
C GLY A 181 -14.43 -4.09 7.80
N ALA A 182 -13.43 -3.43 8.40
CA ALA A 182 -12.04 -3.69 8.12
C ALA A 182 -11.42 -4.68 9.10
N THR A 183 -10.40 -5.39 8.62
CA THR A 183 -9.43 -6.14 9.41
C THR A 183 -8.06 -5.47 9.32
N LEU A 184 -7.17 -5.79 10.26
CA LEU A 184 -5.79 -5.35 10.22
C LEU A 184 -4.94 -6.40 9.51
N VAL A 185 -4.17 -5.95 8.52
CA VAL A 185 -3.17 -6.76 7.84
C VAL A 185 -1.80 -6.19 8.17
N GLU A 186 -0.86 -7.07 8.52
CA GLU A 186 0.53 -6.71 8.81
C GLU A 186 1.45 -7.30 7.73
N VAL A 187 2.35 -6.45 7.21
CA VAL A 187 3.40 -6.85 6.27
C VAL A 187 4.71 -6.19 6.71
N GLY A 188 5.65 -7.00 7.19
CA GLY A 188 7.01 -6.55 7.51
C GLY A 188 7.08 -5.39 8.50
N GLY A 189 6.17 -5.33 9.48
CA GLY A 189 6.07 -4.27 10.47
C GLY A 189 5.18 -3.08 10.09
N LEU A 190 4.57 -3.09 8.90
CA LEU A 190 3.54 -2.11 8.50
C LEU A 190 2.15 -2.74 8.67
N THR A 191 1.29 -2.10 9.46
CA THR A 191 -0.11 -2.49 9.69
C THR A 191 -1.07 -1.53 9.02
N PHE A 192 -2.02 -2.03 8.24
CA PHE A 192 -3.02 -1.23 7.53
C PHE A 192 -4.36 -1.96 7.42
N TRP A 193 -5.37 -1.26 6.91
CA TRP A 193 -6.73 -1.79 6.78
C TRP A 193 -6.90 -2.64 5.53
N SER A 194 -7.63 -3.74 5.65
CA SER A 194 -8.16 -4.51 4.54
C SER A 194 -9.65 -4.76 4.76
N PHE A 195 -10.46 -4.54 3.74
CA PHE A 195 -11.91 -4.78 3.81
C PHE A 195 -12.33 -6.14 3.22
N ASP A 196 -11.37 -6.85 2.62
CA ASP A 196 -11.61 -8.13 1.95
C ASP A 196 -10.86 -9.30 2.60
N ALA A 197 -9.90 -9.02 3.49
CA ALA A 197 -9.19 -10.09 4.18
C ALA A 197 -10.11 -10.78 5.21
N PRO A 198 -10.10 -12.12 5.29
CA PRO A 198 -10.92 -12.85 6.24
C PRO A 198 -10.58 -12.38 7.67
N GLY A 199 -11.61 -12.09 8.46
CA GLY A 199 -11.45 -11.83 9.89
C GLY A 199 -10.73 -13.00 10.54
N GLY A 200 -9.58 -12.73 11.15
CA GLY A 200 -8.85 -13.70 11.97
C GLY A 200 -9.65 -14.17 13.17
#